data_AF-A0A2R6G872-F1
#
_entry.id   AF-A0A2R6G872-F1
#
_cell.length_a   1.000
_cell.length_b   1.000
_cell.length_c   1.000
_cell.angle_alpha   90.00
_cell.angle_beta   90.00
_cell.angle_gamma   90.00
#
_symmetry.space_group_name_H-M   'P 1'
#
loop_
_entity.id
_entity.type
_entity.pdbx_description
1 polymer ?
#
loop_
_entity_poly.entity_id
_entity_poly.type
_entity_poly.pdbx_seq_one_letter_code
_entity_poly.pdbx_strand_id
1 'polypeptide(L)'
;PGVRRGGESVPARDEFWVRADSRLDDPENVWLHEYVHTRQSFRLATEMRWFREASAEYYAARLSYEGGYVDRAAFREHLAGGPSRATLTDPDTWADRPVPHDKGGRVLAVLDGKIRTETDGHRSLQDVFRRLNRHDGAVTYADFVRAVNGVAGTPMDAWLDRHVDGAEPVADQYHDGQTPGRNFGGVTEPSPARTFLLVSAGLSFVAAAPLYRHLRRRERRPGNGSSNRAPRAG
;
A
#
# COMPACT_ATOMS: atom_id res chain seq x y z
N PRO A 1 11.38 -9.76 4.40
CA PRO A 1 10.92 -9.00 3.19
C PRO A 1 10.62 -10.00 2.08
N GLY A 2 9.35 -10.08 1.65
CA GLY A 2 8.92 -10.97 0.58
C GLY A 2 8.92 -10.20 -0.74
N VAL A 3 9.71 -10.65 -1.71
CA VAL A 3 9.76 -10.03 -3.04
C VAL A 3 8.46 -10.37 -3.79
N ARG A 4 7.61 -9.37 -4.09
CA ARG A 4 6.51 -9.53 -5.05
C ARG A 4 7.13 -9.60 -6.45
N ARG A 5 6.57 -10.42 -7.34
CA ARG A 5 7.10 -10.52 -8.71
C ARG A 5 6.96 -9.16 -9.40
N GLY A 6 8.06 -8.43 -9.49
CA GLY A 6 8.13 -7.15 -10.19
C GLY A 6 8.29 -5.92 -9.30
N GLY A 7 8.48 -6.06 -7.99
CA GLY A 7 8.79 -4.95 -7.09
C GLY A 7 9.55 -5.40 -5.84
N GLU A 8 10.28 -4.46 -5.24
CA GLU A 8 10.85 -4.63 -3.91
C GLU A 8 11.05 -3.26 -3.27
N SER A 9 10.92 -3.21 -1.94
CA SER A 9 11.05 -2.02 -1.12
C SER A 9 12.11 -2.19 -0.04
N VAL A 10 12.74 -1.07 0.29
CA VAL A 10 13.69 -0.91 1.40
C VAL A 10 13.12 0.14 2.36
N PRO A 11 12.18 -0.24 3.25
CA PRO A 11 11.48 0.71 4.11
C PRO A 11 12.40 1.56 4.99
N ALA A 12 13.57 1.04 5.37
CA ALA A 12 14.55 1.78 6.17
C ALA A 12 15.12 3.04 5.47
N ARG A 13 14.88 3.20 4.16
CA ARG A 13 15.35 4.34 3.36
C ARG A 13 14.21 5.01 2.58
N ASP A 14 12.96 4.59 2.79
CA ASP A 14 11.81 5.02 1.99
C ASP A 14 12.01 4.83 0.48
N GLU A 15 12.80 3.82 0.10
CA GLU A 15 13.16 3.49 -1.28
C GLU A 15 12.40 2.26 -1.76
N PHE A 16 12.07 2.21 -3.04
CA PHE A 16 11.55 1.01 -3.70
C PHE A 16 11.86 1.02 -5.20
N TRP A 17 11.84 -0.16 -5.81
CA TRP A 17 11.92 -0.33 -7.26
C TRP A 17 10.80 -1.21 -7.76
N VAL A 18 10.36 -0.93 -8.97
CA VAL A 18 9.32 -1.68 -9.68
C VAL A 18 9.80 -1.91 -11.10
N ARG A 19 9.41 -3.04 -11.68
CA ARG A 19 9.60 -3.27 -13.11
C ARG A 19 8.87 -2.19 -13.91
N ALA A 20 9.55 -1.65 -14.92
CA ALA A 20 9.02 -0.56 -15.74
C ALA A 20 7.73 -0.94 -16.51
N ASP A 21 7.49 -2.24 -16.73
CA ASP A 21 6.32 -2.78 -17.43
C ASP A 21 5.17 -3.18 -16.49
N SER A 22 5.28 -2.93 -15.19
CA SER A 22 4.20 -3.20 -14.23
C SER A 22 2.99 -2.31 -14.50
N ARG A 23 1.81 -2.94 -14.60
CA ARG A 23 0.52 -2.29 -14.87
C ARG A 23 0.08 -1.41 -13.71
N LEU A 24 -0.65 -0.34 -14.03
CA LEU A 24 -1.29 0.55 -13.05
C LEU A 24 -2.79 0.29 -12.94
N ASP A 25 -3.40 -0.21 -14.01
CA ASP A 25 -4.81 -0.58 -14.16
C ASP A 25 -5.09 -2.00 -13.67
N ASP A 26 -4.61 -2.29 -12.45
CA ASP A 26 -4.68 -3.59 -11.80
C ASP A 26 -4.95 -3.38 -10.29
N PRO A 27 -5.84 -4.15 -9.64
CA PRO A 27 -5.99 -4.08 -8.19
C PRO A 27 -4.71 -4.51 -7.45
N GLU A 28 -3.89 -5.38 -8.06
CA GLU A 28 -2.54 -5.76 -7.63
C GLU A 28 -1.47 -4.76 -8.08
N ASN A 29 -1.75 -3.46 -7.99
CA ASN A 29 -0.86 -2.42 -8.49
C ASN A 29 0.48 -2.40 -7.72
N VAL A 30 1.51 -2.99 -8.33
CA VAL A 30 2.83 -3.14 -7.72
C VAL A 30 3.46 -1.80 -7.37
N TRP A 31 3.21 -0.75 -8.15
CA TRP A 31 3.70 0.60 -7.83
C TRP A 31 3.12 1.12 -6.53
N LEU A 32 1.81 0.96 -6.34
CA LEU A 32 1.13 1.42 -5.13
C LEU A 32 1.45 0.51 -3.93
N HIS A 33 1.62 -0.79 -4.15
CA HIS A 33 2.06 -1.75 -3.14
C HIS A 33 3.42 -1.37 -2.55
N GLU A 34 4.42 -1.19 -3.42
CA GLU A 34 5.77 -0.82 -2.99
C GLU A 34 5.81 0.60 -2.41
N TYR A 35 4.99 1.53 -2.94
CA TYR A 35 4.83 2.84 -2.33
C TYR A 35 4.30 2.74 -0.89
N VAL A 36 3.31 1.90 -0.62
CA VAL A 36 2.76 1.73 0.74
C VAL A 36 3.83 1.19 1.69
N HIS A 37 4.73 0.31 1.24
CA HIS A 37 5.88 -0.12 2.05
C HIS A 37 6.78 1.04 2.51
N THR A 38 6.94 2.10 1.71
CA THR A 38 7.66 3.33 2.15
C THR A 38 6.92 4.14 3.21
N ARG A 39 5.65 3.83 3.46
CA ARG A 39 4.83 4.52 4.47
C ARG A 39 4.79 3.74 5.79
N GLN A 40 5.36 2.54 5.84
CA GLN A 40 5.30 1.63 6.99
C GLN A 40 6.50 1.82 7.91
N SER A 41 6.42 2.82 8.78
CA SER A 41 7.50 3.17 9.72
C SER A 41 7.46 2.35 11.02
N PHE A 42 6.43 1.54 11.23
CA PHE A 42 6.31 0.67 12.41
C PHE A 42 7.35 -0.46 12.42
N ARG A 43 7.73 -0.90 13.63
CA ARG A 43 8.43 -2.18 13.85
C ARG A 43 7.39 -3.20 14.32
N LEU A 44 7.41 -4.41 13.76
CA LEU A 44 6.42 -5.45 14.08
C LEU A 44 7.07 -6.56 14.89
N ALA A 45 6.38 -7.00 15.94
CA ALA A 45 6.64 -8.28 16.59
C ALA A 45 6.31 -9.45 15.64
N THR A 46 6.69 -10.67 15.99
CA THR A 46 6.58 -11.84 15.10
C THR A 46 5.12 -12.10 14.72
N GLU A 47 4.22 -12.01 15.68
CA GLU A 47 2.78 -12.18 15.54
C GLU A 47 2.09 -11.08 14.72
N MET A 48 2.78 -9.96 14.46
CA MET A 48 2.25 -8.87 13.64
C MET A 48 2.89 -8.78 12.26
N ARG A 49 3.79 -9.71 11.89
CA ARG A 49 4.50 -9.68 10.59
C ARG A 49 3.57 -9.65 9.38
N TRP A 50 2.40 -10.28 9.47
CA TRP A 50 1.39 -10.31 8.41
C TRP A 50 0.93 -8.90 8.02
N PHE A 51 0.87 -7.96 8.98
CA PHE A 51 0.31 -6.63 8.79
C PHE A 51 1.08 -5.82 7.74
N ARG A 52 2.40 -6.03 7.62
CA ARG A 52 3.23 -5.36 6.62
C ARG A 52 2.76 -5.65 5.20
N GLU A 53 2.57 -6.91 4.87
CA GLU A 53 2.17 -7.32 3.52
C GLU A 53 0.68 -7.06 3.29
N ALA A 54 -0.16 -7.38 4.28
CA ALA A 54 -1.60 -7.17 4.24
C ALA A 54 -1.98 -5.71 4.00
N SER A 55 -1.32 -4.77 4.70
CA SER A 55 -1.65 -3.35 4.57
C SER A 55 -1.14 -2.77 3.25
N ALA A 56 -0.02 -3.27 2.71
CA ALA A 56 0.42 -2.92 1.37
C ALA A 56 -0.58 -3.40 0.31
N GLU A 57 -1.05 -4.65 0.43
CA GLU A 57 -2.04 -5.24 -0.46
C GLU A 57 -3.36 -4.44 -0.46
N TYR A 58 -3.93 -4.24 0.73
CA TYR A 58 -5.20 -3.54 0.88
C TYR A 58 -5.14 -2.11 0.35
N TYR A 59 -4.09 -1.36 0.71
CA TYR A 59 -3.98 0.03 0.26
C TYR A 59 -3.59 0.16 -1.20
N ALA A 60 -2.85 -0.78 -1.79
CA ALA A 60 -2.62 -0.80 -3.24
C ALA A 60 -3.95 -0.88 -3.98
N ALA A 61 -4.79 -1.86 -3.65
CA ALA A 61 -6.10 -2.04 -4.25
C ALA A 61 -7.02 -0.84 -4.00
N ARG A 62 -7.04 -0.31 -2.77
CA ARG A 62 -7.86 0.86 -2.42
C ARG A 62 -7.43 2.12 -3.17
N LEU A 63 -6.13 2.39 -3.25
CA LEU A 63 -5.59 3.56 -3.96
C LEU A 63 -5.79 3.43 -5.48
N SER A 64 -5.68 2.22 -6.04
CA SER A 64 -6.05 1.94 -7.44
C SER A 64 -7.51 2.33 -7.70
N TYR A 65 -8.43 1.93 -6.83
CA TYR A 65 -9.85 2.28 -6.93
C TYR A 65 -10.10 3.79 -6.76
N GLU A 66 -9.56 4.39 -5.70
CA GLU A 66 -9.75 5.82 -5.40
C GLU A 66 -9.13 6.76 -6.44
N GLY A 67 -8.10 6.29 -7.15
CA GLY A 67 -7.45 6.94 -8.27
C GLY A 67 -8.11 6.68 -9.64
N GLY A 68 -9.13 5.82 -9.70
CA GLY A 68 -9.85 5.49 -10.92
C GLY A 68 -9.09 4.58 -11.89
N TYR A 69 -8.04 3.90 -11.43
CA TYR A 69 -7.29 2.92 -12.24
C TYR A 69 -8.03 1.60 -12.40
N VAL A 70 -8.85 1.26 -11.41
CA VAL A 70 -9.75 0.09 -11.42
C VAL A 70 -11.13 0.52 -10.95
N ASP A 71 -12.16 -0.21 -11.37
CA ASP A 71 -13.51 0.03 -10.91
C ASP A 71 -13.79 -0.63 -9.54
N ARG A 72 -14.98 -0.36 -9.01
CA ARG A 72 -15.42 -0.88 -7.70
C ARG A 72 -15.57 -2.40 -7.72
N ALA A 73 -15.92 -3.00 -8.86
CA ALA A 73 -16.13 -4.44 -8.97
C ALA A 73 -14.78 -5.15 -8.88
N ALA A 74 -13.79 -4.72 -9.66
CA ALA A 74 -12.42 -5.23 -9.62
C ALA A 74 -11.80 -5.10 -8.22
N PHE A 75 -11.97 -3.94 -7.56
CA PHE A 75 -11.50 -3.73 -6.20
C PHE A 75 -12.14 -4.70 -5.18
N ARG A 76 -13.45 -4.93 -5.28
CA ARG A 76 -14.16 -5.85 -4.38
C ARG A 76 -13.81 -7.30 -4.64
N GLU A 77 -13.73 -7.70 -5.90
CA GLU A 77 -13.37 -9.05 -6.31
C GLU A 77 -11.99 -9.42 -5.81
N HIS A 78 -11.01 -8.51 -5.96
CA HIS A 78 -9.65 -8.67 -5.45
C HIS A 78 -9.61 -9.02 -3.95
N LEU A 79 -10.39 -8.31 -3.14
CA LEU A 79 -10.40 -8.48 -1.68
C LEU A 79 -11.37 -9.57 -1.20
N ALA A 80 -12.16 -10.16 -2.10
CA ALA A 80 -13.15 -11.17 -1.78
C ALA A 80 -12.58 -12.60 -1.73
N GLY A 81 -11.28 -12.78 -1.98
CA GLY A 81 -10.57 -14.05 -2.16
C GLY A 81 -10.95 -15.19 -1.20
N GLY A 82 -10.54 -16.40 -1.58
CA GLY A 82 -10.96 -17.65 -0.95
C GLY A 82 -10.77 -17.70 0.58
N PRO A 83 -11.63 -18.41 1.31
CA PRO A 83 -11.55 -18.49 2.77
C PRO A 83 -10.26 -19.20 3.20
N SER A 84 -9.39 -18.51 3.92
CA SER A 84 -8.20 -19.09 4.56
C SER A 84 -8.46 -19.39 6.03
N ARG A 85 -7.96 -20.53 6.49
CA ARG A 85 -7.99 -20.97 7.91
C ARG A 85 -6.67 -20.73 8.65
N ALA A 86 -5.70 -20.08 8.03
CA ALA A 86 -4.44 -19.75 8.70
C ALA A 86 -4.67 -18.71 9.81
N THR A 87 -3.93 -18.81 10.90
CA THR A 87 -3.94 -17.82 11.99
C THR A 87 -2.92 -16.74 11.66
N LEU A 88 -3.35 -15.49 11.50
CA LEU A 88 -2.46 -14.41 11.06
C LEU A 88 -1.39 -14.07 12.10
N THR A 89 -1.67 -14.29 13.38
CA THR A 89 -0.68 -14.10 14.46
C THR A 89 0.33 -15.24 14.58
N ASP A 90 0.13 -16.34 13.86
CA ASP A 90 1.00 -17.51 13.91
C ASP A 90 1.57 -17.81 12.51
N PRO A 91 2.78 -17.29 12.19
CA PRO A 91 3.43 -17.51 10.91
C PRO A 91 3.65 -18.99 10.54
N ASP A 92 3.69 -19.89 11.51
CA ASP A 92 3.91 -21.32 11.26
C ASP A 92 2.66 -21.99 10.67
N THR A 93 1.50 -21.34 10.76
CA THR A 93 0.23 -21.81 10.16
C THR A 93 0.07 -21.40 8.69
N TRP A 94 0.95 -20.55 8.17
CA TRP A 94 0.82 -20.03 6.81
C TRP A 94 1.34 -21.07 5.81
N ALA A 95 0.44 -21.68 5.05
CA ALA A 95 0.80 -22.71 4.05
C ALA A 95 1.76 -22.17 2.98
N ASP A 96 1.70 -20.88 2.68
CA ASP A 96 2.51 -20.20 1.69
C ASP A 96 2.52 -18.67 1.89
N ARG A 97 3.30 -17.99 1.04
CA ARG A 97 3.47 -16.53 1.04
C ARG A 97 2.19 -15.71 0.82
N PRO A 98 1.18 -16.18 0.04
CA PRO A 98 -0.08 -15.47 -0.16
C PRO A 98 -0.94 -15.23 1.09
N VAL A 99 -0.80 -16.00 2.18
CA VAL A 99 -1.72 -15.88 3.34
C VAL A 99 -1.83 -14.44 3.89
N PRO A 100 -0.72 -13.72 4.18
CA PRO A 100 -0.80 -12.31 4.54
C PRO A 100 -1.43 -11.40 3.48
N HIS A 101 -1.26 -11.69 2.18
CA HIS A 101 -1.86 -10.91 1.10
C HIS A 101 -3.38 -11.15 1.05
N ASP A 102 -3.79 -12.41 0.98
CA ASP A 102 -5.19 -12.80 0.79
C ASP A 102 -6.02 -12.58 2.05
N LYS A 103 -5.76 -13.39 3.10
CA LYS A 103 -6.53 -13.30 4.36
C LYS A 103 -6.27 -11.97 5.04
N GLY A 104 -5.00 -11.55 5.09
CA GLY A 104 -4.62 -10.31 5.75
C GLY A 104 -5.21 -9.08 5.04
N GLY A 105 -5.10 -8.99 3.71
CA GLY A 105 -5.71 -7.92 2.93
C GLY A 105 -7.22 -7.86 3.12
N ARG A 106 -7.90 -9.01 3.09
CA ARG A 106 -9.35 -9.11 3.36
C ARG A 106 -9.74 -8.69 4.77
N VAL A 107 -8.98 -9.12 5.80
CA VAL A 107 -9.17 -8.67 7.19
C VAL A 107 -9.12 -7.15 7.27
N LEU A 108 -8.09 -6.54 6.69
CA LEU A 108 -7.90 -5.09 6.75
C LEU A 108 -8.98 -4.33 5.99
N ALA A 109 -9.44 -4.87 4.87
CA ALA A 109 -10.58 -4.33 4.15
C ALA A 109 -11.83 -4.33 5.02
N VAL A 110 -12.25 -5.49 5.52
CA VAL A 110 -13.45 -5.59 6.35
C VAL A 110 -13.33 -4.70 7.59
N LEU A 111 -12.15 -4.65 8.20
CA LEU A 111 -11.91 -3.82 9.36
C LEU A 111 -12.02 -2.31 9.05
N ASP A 112 -11.49 -1.84 7.92
CA ASP A 112 -11.67 -0.45 7.48
C ASP A 112 -13.17 -0.11 7.30
N GLY A 113 -13.94 -1.03 6.71
CA GLY A 113 -15.38 -0.90 6.58
C GLY A 113 -16.10 -0.78 7.93
N LYS A 114 -15.76 -1.65 8.89
CA LYS A 114 -16.30 -1.58 10.26
C LYS A 114 -15.95 -0.27 10.95
N ILE A 115 -14.69 0.17 10.90
CA ILE A 115 -14.26 1.45 11.49
C ILE A 115 -15.05 2.61 10.89
N ARG A 116 -15.22 2.64 9.56
CA ARG A 116 -16.01 3.70 8.92
C ARG A 116 -17.45 3.67 9.39
N THR A 117 -18.08 2.49 9.48
CA THR A 117 -19.46 2.37 9.97
C THR A 117 -19.60 2.87 11.41
N GLU A 118 -18.72 2.42 12.32
CA GLU A 118 -18.78 2.82 13.74
C GLU A 118 -18.48 4.30 13.98
N THR A 119 -17.84 4.96 13.01
CA THR A 119 -17.42 6.36 13.14
C THR A 119 -18.10 7.28 12.14
N ASP A 120 -19.21 6.85 11.52
CA ASP A 120 -19.94 7.62 10.50
C ASP A 120 -19.04 8.15 9.37
N GLY A 121 -17.99 7.38 9.03
CA GLY A 121 -17.00 7.70 8.00
C GLY A 121 -15.91 8.68 8.44
N HIS A 122 -15.93 9.17 9.69
CA HIS A 122 -14.94 10.14 10.18
C HIS A 122 -13.55 9.55 10.39
N ARG A 123 -13.48 8.24 10.66
CA ARG A 123 -12.22 7.52 10.86
C ARG A 123 -12.11 6.32 9.93
N SER A 124 -10.89 5.80 9.82
CA SER A 124 -10.58 4.66 8.95
C SER A 124 -9.40 3.85 9.48
N LEU A 125 -9.09 2.74 8.83
CA LEU A 125 -7.86 1.98 9.04
C LEU A 125 -6.61 2.85 8.91
N GLN A 126 -6.67 3.97 8.16
CA GLN A 126 -5.54 4.88 8.02
C GLN A 126 -5.17 5.53 9.35
N ASP A 127 -6.15 5.71 10.25
CA ASP A 127 -5.89 6.21 11.60
C ASP A 127 -5.27 5.14 12.50
N VAL A 128 -5.61 3.86 12.31
CA VAL A 128 -4.94 2.74 12.98
C VAL A 128 -3.49 2.70 12.51
N PHE A 129 -3.26 2.70 11.20
CA PHE A 129 -1.94 2.70 10.58
C PHE A 129 -1.07 3.88 11.10
N ARG A 130 -1.66 5.08 11.21
CA ARG A 130 -0.98 6.26 11.78
C ARG A 130 -0.60 6.08 13.25
N ARG A 131 -1.43 5.41 14.05
CA ARG A 131 -1.10 5.09 15.45
C ARG A 131 0.03 4.07 15.54
N LEU A 132 0.00 3.02 14.71
CA LEU A 132 1.07 2.02 14.68
C LEU A 132 2.41 2.61 14.24
N ASN A 133 2.42 3.49 13.24
CA ASN A 133 3.64 4.20 12.82
C ASN A 133 4.26 5.08 13.91
N ARG A 134 3.48 5.51 14.90
CA ARG A 134 3.95 6.32 16.04
C ARG A 134 4.24 5.49 17.29
N HIS A 135 4.06 4.18 17.21
CA HIS A 135 4.30 3.30 18.35
C HIS A 135 5.81 3.13 18.56
N ASP A 136 6.25 3.34 19.79
CA ASP A 136 7.63 3.09 20.19
C ASP A 136 7.85 1.60 20.43
N GLY A 137 8.86 1.03 19.80
CA GLY A 137 9.19 -0.39 19.93
C GLY A 137 8.46 -1.27 18.93
N ALA A 138 8.39 -2.57 19.22
CA ALA A 138 7.74 -3.55 18.35
C ALA A 138 6.24 -3.63 18.66
N VAL A 139 5.41 -3.33 17.66
CA VAL A 139 3.96 -3.47 17.72
C VAL A 139 3.59 -4.94 17.90
N THR A 140 2.93 -5.23 19.02
CA THR A 140 2.35 -6.56 19.33
C THR A 140 0.90 -6.66 18.84
N TYR A 141 0.34 -7.88 18.87
CA TYR A 141 -1.09 -8.06 18.59
C TYR A 141 -1.99 -7.25 19.56
N ALA A 142 -1.62 -7.21 20.85
CA ALA A 142 -2.34 -6.42 21.84
C ALA A 142 -2.32 -4.90 21.52
N ASP A 143 -1.22 -4.39 20.99
CA ASP A 143 -1.12 -2.98 20.58
C ASP A 143 -1.97 -2.69 19.35
N PHE A 144 -2.04 -3.63 18.41
CA PHE A 144 -2.93 -3.54 17.26
C PHE A 144 -4.41 -3.50 17.69
N VAL A 145 -4.85 -4.44 18.53
CA VAL A 145 -6.22 -4.47 19.07
C VAL A 145 -6.56 -3.14 19.78
N ARG A 146 -5.65 -2.66 20.65
CA ARG A 146 -5.80 -1.38 21.36
C ARG A 146 -5.93 -0.20 20.38
N ALA A 147 -5.12 -0.18 19.33
CA ALA A 147 -5.16 0.87 18.32
C ALA A 147 -6.50 0.85 17.56
N VAL A 148 -6.97 -0.33 17.16
CA VAL A 148 -8.25 -0.53 16.47
C VAL A 148 -9.41 -0.08 17.34
N ASN A 149 -9.53 -0.60 18.56
CA ASN A 149 -10.61 -0.25 19.49
C ASN A 149 -10.68 1.25 19.73
N GLY A 150 -9.52 1.88 19.97
CA GLY A 150 -9.47 3.32 20.20
C GLY A 150 -9.71 4.18 18.95
N VAL A 151 -9.65 3.62 17.73
CA VAL A 151 -10.01 4.32 16.49
C VAL A 151 -11.49 4.13 16.18
N ALA A 152 -12.00 2.90 16.33
CA ALA A 152 -13.41 2.57 16.14
C ALA A 152 -14.31 3.21 17.22
N GLY A 153 -13.78 3.43 18.42
CA GLY A 153 -14.55 3.94 19.56
C GLY A 153 -15.39 2.87 20.26
N THR A 154 -15.25 1.61 19.86
CA THR A 154 -15.98 0.45 20.40
C THR A 154 -15.07 -0.79 20.39
N PRO A 155 -15.28 -1.78 21.28
CA PRO A 155 -14.52 -3.03 21.29
C PRO A 155 -14.69 -3.83 19.99
N MET A 156 -13.57 -4.24 19.39
CA MET A 156 -13.49 -5.11 18.22
C MET A 156 -12.72 -6.41 18.51
N ASP A 157 -12.31 -6.61 19.76
CA ASP A 157 -11.46 -7.69 20.26
C ASP A 157 -11.99 -9.06 19.81
N ALA A 158 -13.25 -9.37 20.12
CA ALA A 158 -13.84 -10.65 19.78
C ALA A 158 -13.87 -10.94 18.27
N TRP A 159 -13.97 -9.91 17.42
CA TRP A 159 -13.90 -10.09 15.98
C TRP A 159 -12.45 -10.31 15.53
N LEU A 160 -11.52 -9.52 16.06
CA LEU A 160 -10.08 -9.68 15.78
C LEU A 160 -9.57 -11.05 16.26
N ASP A 161 -9.95 -11.50 17.45
CA ASP A 161 -9.50 -12.77 18.01
C ASP A 161 -9.99 -13.96 17.18
N ARG A 162 -11.19 -13.88 16.59
CA ARG A 162 -11.70 -14.95 15.71
C ARG A 162 -10.98 -15.01 14.38
N HIS A 163 -10.70 -13.84 13.77
CA HIS A 163 -10.25 -13.77 12.37
C HIS A 163 -8.76 -13.47 12.19
N VAL A 164 -8.10 -12.89 13.18
CA VAL A 164 -6.67 -12.53 13.17
C VAL A 164 -5.88 -13.51 14.02
N ASP A 165 -6.22 -13.62 15.31
CA ASP A 165 -5.60 -14.57 16.25
C ASP A 165 -6.23 -15.97 16.19
N GLY A 166 -7.23 -16.13 15.32
CA GLY A 166 -7.97 -17.36 15.12
C GLY A 166 -7.99 -17.83 13.67
N ALA A 167 -8.34 -19.10 13.51
CA ALA A 167 -8.40 -19.79 12.23
C ALA A 167 -9.70 -19.52 11.46
N GLU A 168 -10.61 -18.67 11.95
CA GLU A 168 -11.89 -18.44 11.27
C GLU A 168 -11.69 -17.58 10.01
N PRO A 169 -12.18 -18.00 8.84
CA PRO A 169 -12.15 -17.16 7.65
C PRO A 169 -12.95 -15.88 7.84
N VAL A 170 -12.52 -14.79 7.22
CA VAL A 170 -13.35 -13.59 7.11
C VAL A 170 -14.38 -13.85 6.01
N ALA A 171 -15.64 -14.07 6.36
CA ALA A 171 -16.73 -14.23 5.39
C ALA A 171 -17.49 -12.91 5.13
N ASP A 172 -17.34 -11.93 6.01
CA ASP A 172 -17.95 -10.60 5.90
C ASP A 172 -17.67 -9.98 4.52
N GLN A 173 -18.71 -9.37 3.96
CA GLN A 173 -18.57 -8.58 2.73
C GLN A 173 -17.88 -7.26 3.04
N TYR A 174 -17.03 -6.81 2.12
CA TYR A 174 -16.42 -5.50 2.24
C TYR A 174 -17.46 -4.40 1.96
N HIS A 175 -17.81 -3.66 3.00
CA HIS A 175 -18.65 -2.46 2.91
C HIS A 175 -17.76 -1.22 2.96
N ASP A 176 -17.74 -0.43 1.89
CA ASP A 176 -16.91 0.78 1.75
C ASP A 176 -17.52 2.01 2.45
N GLY A 177 -18.45 1.81 3.38
CA GLY A 177 -19.12 2.88 4.11
C GLY A 177 -20.12 3.71 3.29
N GLN A 178 -20.40 3.34 2.04
CA GLN A 178 -21.53 3.95 1.31
C GLN A 178 -22.85 3.37 1.82
N THR A 179 -23.58 4.16 2.61
CA THR A 179 -25.00 3.88 2.90
C THR A 179 -25.78 3.89 1.57
N PRO A 180 -26.50 2.82 1.20
CA PRO A 180 -27.40 2.87 0.06
C PRO A 180 -28.50 3.88 0.37
N GLY A 181 -28.53 5.02 -0.33
CA GLY A 181 -29.66 5.96 -0.26
C GLY A 181 -29.37 7.43 0.06
N ARG A 182 -28.12 7.89 0.11
CA ARG A 182 -27.84 9.34 0.29
C ARG A 182 -27.20 9.94 -0.97
N ASN A 183 -28.06 10.35 -1.91
CA ASN A 183 -27.67 11.24 -3.00
C ASN A 183 -27.25 12.59 -2.42
N PHE A 184 -25.95 12.82 -2.26
CA PHE A 184 -25.41 14.16 -2.19
C PHE A 184 -24.91 14.54 -3.58
N GLY A 185 -25.77 15.21 -4.34
CA GLY A 185 -25.30 16.11 -5.38
C GLY A 185 -24.55 17.27 -4.71
N GLY A 186 -23.37 17.60 -5.25
CA GLY A 186 -22.72 18.87 -4.95
C GLY A 186 -21.32 18.76 -4.35
N VAL A 187 -20.34 19.07 -5.20
CA VAL A 187 -18.99 19.56 -4.91
C VAL A 187 -18.06 18.59 -4.17
N THR A 188 -17.25 17.87 -4.96
CA THR A 188 -16.02 17.22 -4.50
C THR A 188 -15.02 18.27 -4.04
N GLU A 189 -14.92 18.54 -2.74
CA GLU A 189 -13.67 19.11 -2.22
C GLU A 189 -12.57 18.04 -2.33
N PRO A 190 -11.44 18.34 -2.99
CA PRO A 190 -10.35 17.40 -3.11
C PRO A 190 -9.72 17.16 -1.73
N SER A 191 -9.63 15.89 -1.33
CA SER A 191 -8.89 15.54 -0.11
C SER A 191 -7.45 16.05 -0.21
N PRO A 192 -6.83 16.49 0.89
CA PRO A 192 -5.44 16.96 0.89
C PRO A 192 -4.47 15.94 0.28
N ALA A 193 -4.77 14.64 0.41
CA ALA A 193 -4.03 13.54 -0.20
C ALA A 193 -4.15 13.51 -1.74
N ARG A 194 -5.34 13.77 -2.31
CA ARG A 194 -5.55 13.91 -3.76
C ARG A 194 -4.82 15.13 -4.31
N THR A 195 -4.83 16.25 -3.58
CA THR A 195 -4.09 17.45 -3.96
C THR A 195 -2.57 17.18 -3.94
N PHE A 196 -2.06 16.49 -2.93
CA PHE A 196 -0.64 16.11 -2.85
C PHE A 196 -0.22 15.18 -3.99
N LEU A 197 -1.00 14.14 -4.32
CA LEU A 197 -0.69 13.23 -5.42
C LEU A 197 -0.72 13.90 -6.79
N LEU A 198 -1.71 14.77 -7.05
CA LEU A 198 -1.81 15.53 -8.30
C LEU A 198 -0.66 16.53 -8.46
N VAL A 199 -0.26 17.22 -7.39
CA VAL A 199 0.87 18.16 -7.40
C VAL A 199 2.21 17.42 -7.59
N SER A 200 2.38 16.25 -6.97
CA SER A 200 3.61 15.45 -7.06
C SER A 200 3.82 14.84 -8.46
N ALA A 201 2.75 14.38 -9.10
CA ALA A 201 2.79 13.92 -10.49
C ALA A 201 3.06 15.08 -11.48
N GLY A 202 2.45 16.26 -11.24
CA GLY A 202 2.65 17.45 -12.07
C GLY A 202 4.07 18.03 -12.01
N LEU A 203 4.69 18.07 -10.82
CA LEU A 203 6.07 18.56 -10.64
C LEU A 203 7.13 17.65 -11.28
N SER A 204 6.85 16.34 -11.41
CA SER A 204 7.77 15.40 -12.05
C SER A 204 7.91 15.64 -13.56
N PHE A 205 6.89 16.16 -14.25
CA PHE A 205 6.99 16.52 -15.67
C PHE A 205 7.77 17.82 -15.90
N VAL A 206 7.68 18.79 -14.99
CA VAL A 206 8.36 20.10 -15.12
C VAL A 206 9.87 19.99 -14.81
N ALA A 207 10.28 19.09 -13.91
CA ALA A 207 11.69 18.89 -13.56
C ALA A 207 12.46 17.92 -14.48
N ALA A 208 11.78 16.97 -15.13
CA ALA A 208 12.45 15.97 -15.99
C ALA A 208 12.82 16.50 -17.39
N ALA A 209 12.01 17.40 -17.97
CA ALA A 209 12.24 17.93 -19.32
C ALA A 209 13.55 18.72 -19.49
N PRO A 210 13.97 19.60 -18.54
CA PRO A 210 15.26 20.26 -18.60
C PRO A 210 16.44 19.28 -18.44
N LEU A 211 16.28 18.26 -17.59
CA LEU A 211 17.33 17.29 -17.29
C LEU A 211 17.64 16.40 -18.51
N TYR A 212 16.62 15.85 -19.16
CA TYR A 212 16.77 15.07 -20.38
C TYR A 212 17.33 15.91 -21.54
N ARG A 213 16.94 17.19 -21.65
CA ARG A 213 17.50 18.10 -22.65
C ARG A 213 18.99 18.41 -22.39
N HIS A 214 19.40 18.52 -21.13
CA HIS A 214 20.80 18.76 -20.77
C HIS A 214 21.69 17.54 -21.05
N LEU A 215 21.23 16.34 -20.72
CA LEU A 215 21.96 15.09 -20.98
C LEU A 215 22.15 14.85 -22.48
N ARG A 216 21.10 15.05 -23.30
CA ARG A 216 21.18 14.91 -24.76
C ARG A 216 22.10 15.94 -25.44
N ARG A 217 22.38 17.08 -24.79
CA ARG A 217 23.30 18.11 -25.27
C ARG A 217 24.77 17.78 -24.96
N ARG A 218 25.04 16.98 -23.93
CA ARG A 218 26.39 16.50 -23.59
C ARG A 218 26.85 15.35 -24.50
N GLU A 219 25.94 14.49 -24.94
CA GLU A 219 26.24 13.41 -25.89
C GLU A 219 26.59 13.92 -27.30
N ARG A 220 26.20 15.16 -27.64
CA ARG A 220 26.46 15.78 -28.96
C ARG A 220 27.74 16.60 -29.06
N ARG A 221 28.61 16.61 -28.04
CA ARG A 221 29.95 17.21 -28.16
C ARG A 221 30.98 16.11 -28.48
N PRO A 222 31.50 16.01 -29.71
CA PRO A 222 32.70 15.24 -29.96
C PRO A 222 33.83 15.89 -29.15
N GLY A 223 34.55 15.08 -28.37
CA GLY A 223 35.72 15.51 -27.63
C GLY A 223 36.74 16.13 -28.59
N ASN A 224 37.15 17.36 -28.29
CA ASN A 224 38.22 18.04 -28.99
C ASN A 224 39.51 17.21 -28.83
N GLY A 225 40.14 16.90 -29.95
CA GLY A 225 41.19 15.88 -30.07
C GLY A 225 42.43 16.19 -29.24
N SER A 226 42.94 15.15 -28.58
CA SER A 226 44.35 15.03 -28.25
C SER A 226 44.84 13.66 -28.72
N SER A 227 45.57 13.64 -29.83
CA SER A 227 46.45 12.53 -30.16
C SER A 227 47.77 13.10 -30.70
N ASN A 228 48.79 12.98 -29.87
CA ASN A 228 50.18 13.29 -30.19
C ASN A 228 50.82 12.01 -30.79
N ARG A 229 51.44 12.14 -31.97
CA ARG A 229 52.56 11.39 -32.62
C ARG A 229 52.81 9.91 -32.20
N ALA A 230 53.09 8.95 -33.10
CA ALA A 230 54.18 8.82 -34.11
C ALA A 230 54.07 7.40 -34.80
N PRO A 231 55.01 6.84 -35.61
CA PRO A 231 56.02 7.35 -36.59
C PRO A 231 56.07 6.57 -37.97
N ARG A 232 57.04 6.98 -38.84
CA ARG A 232 57.68 6.32 -40.03
C ARG A 232 56.86 6.30 -41.36
N ALA A 233 57.42 6.37 -42.58
CA ALA A 233 58.77 6.22 -43.15
C ALA A 233 58.86 7.01 -44.49
N GLY A 234 60.08 7.33 -44.96
CA GLY A 234 60.37 7.89 -46.28
C GLY A 234 61.36 9.04 -46.24
#